data_AF-A0A534MTV0-F1
#
_entry.id   AF-A0A534MTV0-F1
#
_cell.length_a   1.000
_cell.length_b   1.000
_cell.length_c   1.000
_cell.angle_alpha   90.00
_cell.angle_beta   90.00
_cell.angle_gamma   90.00
#
_symmetry.space_group_name_H-M   'P 1'
#
loop_
_entity.id
_entity.type
_entity.pdbx_description
1 polymer ?
#
loop_
_entity_poly.entity_id
_entity_poly.type
_entity_poly.pdbx_seq_one_letter_code
_entity_poly.pdbx_strand_id
1 'polypeptide(L)'
;MKLSHRHALFILLSLLLLLLSAGAIQRLIQLSLNFGNSEASHIPVIPCVSAALIWFHRKTIFRQVRWSIFGMIGIALGLVLWSADRTGGVRLNENDQVALLTFALIVSWLGGFLLLYGSDAFRSALFPLLFLFLAIPIPSMLLERIIALLQSGSAE
;
A
#
# COMPACT_ATOMS: atom_id res chain seq x y z
N MET A 1 -20.29 -17.22 -6.06
CA MET A 1 -19.04 -17.66 -5.38
C MET A 1 -19.18 -17.53 -3.87
N LYS A 2 -18.98 -18.62 -3.11
CA LYS A 2 -19.06 -18.62 -1.63
C LYS A 2 -18.00 -17.68 -1.04
N LEU A 3 -18.29 -17.04 0.09
CA LEU A 3 -17.39 -16.09 0.75
C LEU A 3 -16.01 -16.71 1.08
N SER A 4 -15.98 -17.99 1.45
CA SER A 4 -14.74 -18.74 1.69
C SER A 4 -13.80 -18.81 0.49
N HIS A 5 -14.34 -18.91 -0.73
CA HIS A 5 -13.54 -18.95 -1.95
C HIS A 5 -12.95 -17.58 -2.28
N ARG A 6 -13.69 -16.49 -1.97
CA ARG A 6 -13.19 -15.12 -2.11
C ARG A 6 -12.01 -14.87 -1.18
N HIS A 7 -12.11 -15.32 0.07
CA HIS A 7 -11.01 -15.23 1.02
C HIS A 7 -9.81 -16.06 0.56
N ALA A 8 -10.00 -17.28 0.09
CA ALA A 8 -8.91 -18.11 -0.43
C ALA A 8 -8.19 -17.43 -1.62
N LEU A 9 -8.95 -16.89 -2.59
CA LEU A 9 -8.38 -16.14 -3.72
C LEU A 9 -7.66 -14.87 -3.27
N PHE A 10 -8.22 -14.14 -2.31
CA PHE A 10 -7.59 -12.93 -1.79
C PHE A 10 -6.31 -13.25 -1.02
N ILE A 11 -6.29 -14.33 -0.23
CA ILE A 11 -5.09 -14.80 0.48
C ILE A 11 -4.01 -15.22 -0.53
N LEU A 12 -4.38 -15.97 -1.58
CA LEU A 12 -3.46 -16.38 -2.63
C LEU A 12 -2.89 -15.17 -3.38
N LEU A 13 -3.73 -14.21 -3.76
CA LEU A 13 -3.31 -12.96 -4.37
C LEU A 13 -2.37 -12.17 -3.44
N SER A 14 -2.72 -12.08 -2.15
CA SER A 14 -1.89 -11.38 -1.15
C SER A 14 -0.53 -12.05 -1.00
N LEU A 15 -0.47 -13.38 -0.92
CA LEU A 15 0.79 -14.14 -0.87
C LEU A 15 1.63 -13.93 -2.14
N LEU A 16 1.00 -13.97 -3.32
CA LEU A 16 1.69 -13.71 -4.58
C LEU A 16 2.28 -12.31 -4.63
N LEU A 17 1.50 -11.29 -4.23
CA LEU A 17 1.96 -9.91 -4.16
C LEU A 17 3.12 -9.75 -3.19
N LEU A 18 3.02 -10.33 -1.98
CA LEU A 18 4.10 -10.32 -0.98
C LEU A 18 5.38 -10.99 -1.49
N LEU A 19 5.27 -12.10 -2.22
CA LEU A 19 6.42 -12.76 -2.83
C LEU A 19 7.06 -11.90 -3.93
N LEU A 20 6.27 -11.27 -4.78
CA LEU A 20 6.76 -10.37 -5.84
C LEU A 20 7.40 -9.10 -5.27
N SER A 21 6.91 -8.61 -4.13
CA SER A 21 7.42 -7.43 -3.44
C SER A 21 8.37 -7.75 -2.28
N ALA A 22 8.82 -8.99 -2.13
CA ALA A 22 9.64 -9.41 -0.98
C ALA A 22 10.93 -8.58 -0.86
N GLY A 23 11.57 -8.28 -2.00
CA GLY A 23 12.74 -7.39 -2.03
C GLY A 23 12.43 -5.96 -1.61
N ALA A 24 11.26 -5.42 -1.97
CA ALA A 24 10.82 -4.09 -1.53
C ALA A 24 10.55 -4.07 -0.01
N ILE A 25 9.93 -5.13 0.53
CA ILE A 25 9.66 -5.28 1.97
C ILE A 25 10.96 -5.40 2.76
N GLN A 26 11.93 -6.18 2.27
CA GLN A 26 13.24 -6.26 2.91
C GLN A 26 13.96 -4.91 2.89
N ARG A 27 13.89 -4.16 1.78
CA ARG A 27 14.45 -2.82 1.69
C ARG A 27 13.72 -1.82 2.59
N LEU A 28 12.39 -1.89 2.70
CA LEU A 28 11.62 -1.11 3.68
C LEU A 28 12.07 -1.39 5.11
N ILE A 29 12.29 -2.66 5.46
CA ILE A 29 12.75 -3.06 6.79
C ILE A 29 14.18 -2.57 7.02
N GLN A 30 15.06 -2.72 6.02
CA GLN A 30 16.44 -2.21 6.11
C GLN A 30 16.47 -0.69 6.20
N LEU A 31 15.62 0.02 5.45
CA LEU A 31 15.47 1.46 5.55
C LEU A 31 14.98 1.84 6.95
N SER A 32 13.95 1.15 7.46
CA SER A 32 13.45 1.32 8.83
C SER A 32 14.48 1.02 9.92
N LEU A 33 15.51 0.19 9.64
CA LEU A 33 16.54 -0.22 10.60
C LEU A 33 17.86 0.57 10.47
N ASN A 34 18.21 1.09 9.28
CA ASN A 34 19.46 1.82 9.02
C ASN A 34 19.34 3.34 9.25
N PHE A 35 18.14 3.89 9.42
CA PHE A 35 17.98 5.24 9.97
C PHE A 35 18.18 5.20 11.49
N GLY A 36 19.41 5.42 11.93
CA GLY A 36 19.86 5.33 13.33
C GLY A 36 19.28 6.35 14.32
N ASN A 37 17.97 6.63 14.30
CA ASN A 37 17.26 7.32 15.39
C ASN A 37 15.76 6.97 15.35
N SER A 38 15.16 6.88 16.54
CA SER A 38 13.87 6.27 16.95
C SER A 38 12.56 6.59 16.19
N GLU A 39 12.59 7.19 14.99
CA GLU A 39 11.41 7.74 14.31
C GLU A 39 10.80 6.80 13.24
N ALA A 40 11.58 5.86 12.67
CA ALA A 40 11.10 4.95 11.63
C ALA A 40 10.45 3.65 12.16
N SER A 41 10.49 3.43 13.48
CA SER A 41 10.01 2.21 14.16
C SER A 41 8.49 1.96 14.00
N HIS A 42 7.75 2.97 13.55
CA HIS A 42 6.28 2.93 13.44
C HIS A 42 5.77 2.40 12.09
N ILE A 43 6.62 2.34 11.06
CA ILE A 43 6.24 1.90 9.71
C ILE A 43 5.60 0.50 9.70
N PRO A 44 6.12 -0.53 10.43
CA PRO A 44 5.46 -1.84 10.50
C PRO A 44 4.19 -1.85 11.39
N VAL A 45 3.99 -0.84 12.25
CA VAL A 45 2.79 -0.74 13.11
C VAL A 45 1.56 -0.35 12.28
N ILE A 46 1.74 0.47 11.25
CA ILE A 46 0.66 0.95 10.38
C ILE A 46 -0.10 -0.18 9.68
N PRO A 47 0.55 -1.15 9.00
CA PRO A 47 -0.17 -2.30 8.42
C PRO A 47 -0.81 -3.18 9.49
N CYS A 48 -0.20 -3.34 10.68
CA CYS A 48 -0.78 -4.10 11.78
C CYS A 48 -2.08 -3.47 12.30
N VAL A 49 -2.10 -2.15 12.52
CA VAL A 49 -3.29 -1.42 12.96
C VAL A 49 -4.36 -1.41 11.87
N SER A 50 -3.97 -1.27 10.60
CA SER A 50 -4.90 -1.41 9.46
C SER A 50 -5.58 -2.78 9.46
N ALA A 51 -4.81 -3.86 9.65
CA ALA A 51 -5.33 -5.22 9.73
C ALA A 51 -6.27 -5.40 10.92
N ALA A 52 -5.92 -4.85 12.10
CA ALA A 52 -6.77 -4.87 13.28
C ALA A 52 -8.10 -4.15 13.03
N LEU A 53 -8.08 -2.97 12.42
CA LEU A 53 -9.29 -2.21 12.07
C LEU A 53 -10.19 -2.99 11.10
N ILE A 54 -9.62 -3.63 10.08
CA ILE A 54 -10.37 -4.51 9.17
C ILE A 54 -10.98 -5.68 9.95
N TRP A 55 -10.25 -6.27 10.88
CA TRP A 55 -10.74 -7.37 11.72
C TRP A 55 -11.90 -6.95 12.62
N PHE A 56 -11.80 -5.78 13.27
CA PHE A 56 -12.85 -5.23 14.12
C PHE A 56 -14.13 -4.94 13.33
N HIS A 57 -14.00 -4.32 12.15
CA HIS A 57 -15.14 -3.93 11.31
C HIS A 57 -15.55 -5.00 10.29
N ARG A 58 -15.00 -6.22 10.35
CA ARG A 58 -15.21 -7.30 9.36
C ARG A 58 -16.69 -7.60 9.07
N LYS A 59 -17.55 -7.55 10.10
CA LYS A 59 -19.00 -7.83 9.94
C LYS A 59 -19.70 -6.76 9.11
N THR A 60 -19.25 -5.52 9.21
CA THR A 60 -19.77 -4.38 8.43
C THR A 60 -19.17 -4.38 7.02
N ILE A 61 -17.86 -4.58 6.93
CA ILE A 61 -17.10 -4.59 5.66
C ILE A 61 -17.59 -5.70 4.74
N PHE A 62 -17.75 -6.92 5.27
CA PHE A 62 -18.17 -8.08 4.48
C PHE A 62 -19.70 -8.31 4.49
N ARG A 63 -20.49 -7.30 4.88
CA ARG A 63 -21.96 -7.41 4.89
C ARG A 63 -22.55 -7.52 3.49
N GLN A 64 -22.02 -6.76 2.54
CA GLN A 64 -22.47 -6.73 1.16
C GLN A 64 -21.26 -6.88 0.24
N VAL A 65 -21.09 -8.09 -0.29
CA VAL A 65 -19.89 -8.45 -1.05
C VAL A 65 -20.27 -8.77 -2.49
N ARG A 66 -19.87 -7.90 -3.42
CA ARG A 66 -20.16 -8.02 -4.86
C ARG A 66 -18.87 -7.99 -5.65
N TRP A 67 -18.80 -8.69 -6.76
CA TRP A 67 -17.61 -8.63 -7.61
C TRP A 67 -17.60 -7.29 -8.37
N SER A 68 -16.42 -6.69 -8.57
CA SER A 68 -16.32 -5.39 -9.25
C SER A 68 -15.13 -5.37 -10.21
N ILE A 69 -15.41 -5.21 -11.51
CA ILE A 69 -14.37 -5.13 -12.56
C ILE A 69 -13.38 -3.99 -12.35
N PHE A 70 -13.79 -2.92 -11.65
CA PHE A 70 -12.94 -1.76 -11.39
C PHE A 70 -11.71 -2.11 -10.57
N GLY A 71 -11.73 -3.21 -9.81
CA GLY A 71 -10.54 -3.70 -9.10
C GLY A 71 -9.39 -4.11 -10.02
N MET A 72 -9.68 -4.50 -11.28
CA MET A 72 -8.62 -4.81 -12.25
C MET A 72 -7.76 -3.59 -12.59
N ILE A 73 -8.32 -2.38 -12.54
CA ILE A 73 -7.57 -1.15 -12.80
C ILE A 73 -6.47 -0.98 -11.74
N GLY A 74 -6.79 -1.21 -10.47
CA GLY A 74 -5.81 -1.13 -9.38
C GLY A 74 -4.70 -2.17 -9.51
N ILE A 75 -5.05 -3.42 -9.86
CA ILE A 75 -4.07 -4.49 -10.08
C ILE A 75 -3.17 -4.16 -11.29
N ALA A 76 -3.77 -3.73 -12.41
CA ALA A 76 -3.02 -3.36 -13.60
C ALA A 76 -2.09 -2.18 -13.34
N LEU A 77 -2.55 -1.15 -12.63
CA LEU A 77 -1.75 0.01 -12.28
C LEU A 77 -0.53 -0.38 -11.43
N GLY A 78 -0.74 -1.19 -10.39
CA GLY A 78 0.38 -1.63 -9.56
C GLY A 78 1.37 -2.52 -10.30
N LEU A 79 0.90 -3.35 -11.25
CA LEU A 79 1.79 -4.15 -12.11
C LEU A 79 2.59 -3.28 -13.09
N VAL A 80 1.98 -2.23 -13.64
CA VAL A 80 2.66 -1.24 -14.49
C VAL A 80 3.74 -0.50 -13.69
N LEU A 81 3.43 -0.05 -12.46
CA LEU A 81 4.41 0.63 -11.61
C LEU A 81 5.57 -0.28 -11.21
N TRP A 82 5.29 -1.55 -10.90
CA TRP A 82 6.31 -2.54 -10.57
C TRP A 82 7.19 -2.92 -11.76
N SER A 83 6.62 -2.97 -12.98
CA SER A 83 7.41 -3.22 -14.19
C SER A 83 8.23 -1.99 -14.61
N ALA A 84 7.71 -0.77 -14.39
CA ALA A 84 8.44 0.47 -14.65
C ALA A 84 9.77 0.52 -13.89
N ASP A 85 9.77 0.10 -12.62
CA ASP A 85 10.97 -0.04 -11.80
C ASP A 85 12.04 -0.95 -12.46
N ARG A 86 11.64 -2.10 -13.01
CA ARG A 86 12.55 -3.08 -13.64
C ARG A 86 13.05 -2.67 -15.01
N THR A 87 12.27 -1.90 -15.76
CA THR A 87 12.64 -1.48 -17.11
C THR A 87 13.73 -0.40 -17.15
N GLY A 88 14.20 0.09 -15.99
CA GLY A 88 15.40 0.92 -15.89
C GLY A 88 15.29 2.32 -16.51
N GLY A 89 14.10 2.73 -16.95
CA GLY A 89 13.88 4.02 -17.61
C GLY A 89 14.02 5.24 -16.68
N VAL A 90 13.89 5.05 -15.37
CA VAL A 90 14.00 6.12 -14.37
C VAL A 90 14.98 5.69 -13.28
N ARG A 91 16.14 6.36 -13.20
CA ARG A 91 17.07 6.20 -12.07
C ARG A 91 16.50 6.93 -10.85
N LEU A 92 15.63 6.24 -10.12
CA LEU A 92 15.14 6.72 -8.84
C LEU A 92 16.20 6.51 -7.75
N ASN A 93 16.26 7.43 -6.79
CA ASN A 93 17.01 7.21 -5.57
C ASN A 93 16.42 6.01 -4.79
N GLU A 94 17.20 5.36 -3.95
CA GLU A 94 16.77 4.15 -3.22
C GLU A 94 15.49 4.40 -2.39
N ASN A 95 15.36 5.59 -1.78
CA ASN A 95 14.16 5.97 -1.02
C ASN A 95 12.92 6.10 -1.92
N ASP A 96 13.05 6.75 -3.08
CA ASP A 96 11.94 6.93 -4.03
C ASP A 96 11.53 5.60 -4.68
N GLN A 97 12.50 4.73 -4.94
CA GLN A 97 12.27 3.38 -5.43
C GLN A 97 11.44 2.57 -4.42
N VAL A 98 11.83 2.60 -3.15
CA VAL A 98 11.12 1.88 -2.08
C VAL A 98 9.71 2.45 -1.87
N ALA A 99 9.55 3.79 -1.90
CA ALA A 99 8.23 4.43 -1.85
C ALA A 99 7.33 4.00 -3.01
N LEU A 100 7.85 3.99 -4.23
CA LEU A 100 7.12 3.59 -5.43
C LEU A 100 6.68 2.12 -5.38
N LEU A 101 7.57 1.22 -4.98
CA LEU A 101 7.27 -0.21 -4.86
C LEU A 101 6.23 -0.49 -3.76
N THR A 102 6.31 0.24 -2.65
CA THR A 102 5.33 0.15 -1.55
C THR A 102 3.96 0.64 -1.98
N PHE A 103 3.91 1.77 -2.70
CA PHE A 103 2.70 2.30 -3.29
C PHE A 103 2.09 1.33 -4.31
N ALA A 104 2.90 0.75 -5.20
CA ALA A 104 2.47 -0.23 -6.19
C ALA A 104 1.87 -1.49 -5.53
N LEU A 105 2.47 -1.97 -4.44
CA LEU A 105 1.96 -3.09 -3.65
C LEU A 105 0.59 -2.77 -3.04
N ILE A 106 0.49 -1.63 -2.35
CA ILE A 106 -0.75 -1.19 -1.69
C ILE A 106 -1.86 -1.04 -2.74
N VAL A 107 -1.61 -0.31 -3.84
CA VAL A 107 -2.59 -0.11 -4.92
C VAL A 107 -3.04 -1.44 -5.55
N SER A 108 -2.11 -2.37 -5.79
CA SER A 108 -2.45 -3.72 -6.29
C SER A 108 -3.36 -4.46 -5.30
N TRP A 109 -3.07 -4.36 -4.01
CA TRP A 109 -3.82 -5.02 -2.96
C TRP A 109 -5.23 -4.42 -2.79
N LEU A 110 -5.36 -3.10 -2.87
CA LEU A 110 -6.66 -2.40 -2.93
C LEU A 110 -7.45 -2.80 -4.17
N GLY A 111 -6.80 -2.93 -5.33
CA GLY A 111 -7.40 -3.44 -6.55
C GLY A 111 -7.96 -4.86 -6.38
N GLY A 112 -7.17 -5.75 -5.77
CA GLY A 112 -7.59 -7.11 -5.40
C GLY A 112 -8.77 -7.13 -4.44
N PHE A 113 -8.75 -6.26 -3.43
CA PHE A 113 -9.84 -6.12 -2.47
C PHE A 113 -11.12 -5.65 -3.16
N LEU A 114 -11.03 -4.59 -3.97
CA LEU A 114 -12.16 -4.07 -4.74
C LEU A 114 -12.70 -5.11 -5.72
N LEU A 115 -11.82 -5.88 -6.38
CA LEU A 115 -12.20 -6.92 -7.33
C LEU A 115 -13.03 -8.01 -6.65
N LEU A 116 -12.54 -8.55 -5.54
CA LEU A 116 -13.14 -9.72 -4.88
C LEU A 116 -14.30 -9.37 -3.95
N TYR A 117 -14.25 -8.20 -3.30
CA TYR A 117 -15.22 -7.78 -2.29
C TYR A 117 -16.19 -6.68 -2.75
N GLY A 118 -15.81 -5.88 -3.75
CA GLY A 118 -16.69 -4.89 -4.38
C GLY A 118 -16.64 -3.52 -3.75
N SER A 119 -17.30 -2.57 -4.42
CA SER A 119 -17.28 -1.15 -4.05
C SER A 119 -17.94 -0.87 -2.70
N ASP A 120 -18.97 -1.62 -2.32
CA ASP A 120 -19.67 -1.44 -1.04
C ASP A 120 -18.80 -1.85 0.15
N ALA A 121 -18.09 -2.98 0.02
CA ALA A 121 -17.09 -3.43 1.00
C ALA A 121 -15.91 -2.45 1.05
N PHE A 122 -15.45 -1.97 -0.10
CA PHE A 122 -14.36 -0.99 -0.21
C PHE A 122 -14.71 0.32 0.50
N ARG A 123 -15.91 0.85 0.27
CA ARG A 123 -16.42 2.04 0.97
C ARG A 123 -16.50 1.84 2.48
N SER A 124 -16.95 0.66 2.90
CA SER A 124 -17.02 0.30 4.32
C SER A 124 -15.63 0.14 4.96
N ALA A 125 -14.60 -0.10 4.16
CA ALA A 125 -13.21 -0.23 4.58
C ALA A 125 -12.36 1.02 4.30
N LEU A 126 -12.95 2.15 3.91
CA LEU A 126 -12.18 3.35 3.55
C LEU A 126 -11.23 3.81 4.65
N PHE A 127 -11.68 3.83 5.91
CA PHE A 127 -10.85 4.25 7.03
C PHE A 127 -9.58 3.37 7.20
N PRO A 128 -9.68 2.04 7.36
CA PRO A 128 -8.48 1.20 7.43
C PRO A 128 -7.64 1.22 6.15
N LEU A 129 -8.25 1.38 4.98
CA LEU A 129 -7.52 1.45 3.72
C LEU A 129 -6.71 2.76 3.60
N LEU A 130 -7.29 3.89 3.99
CA LEU A 130 -6.59 5.18 4.07
C LEU A 130 -5.47 5.13 5.10
N PHE A 131 -5.70 4.45 6.24
CA PHE A 131 -4.66 4.25 7.23
C PHE A 131 -3.49 3.42 6.69
N LEU A 132 -3.77 2.41 5.85
CA LEU A 132 -2.73 1.63 5.19
C LEU A 132 -1.88 2.46 4.21
N PHE A 133 -2.45 3.47 3.56
CA PHE A 133 -1.66 4.40 2.72
C PHE A 133 -0.60 5.16 3.52
N LEU A 134 -0.77 5.35 4.83
CA LEU A 134 0.25 5.98 5.68
C LEU A 134 1.50 5.10 5.84
N ALA A 135 1.46 3.83 5.46
CA ALA A 135 2.62 2.94 5.48
C ALA A 135 3.60 3.21 4.33
N ILE A 136 3.21 4.02 3.34
CA ILE A 136 4.09 4.39 2.22
C ILE A 136 5.14 5.37 2.75
N PRO A 137 6.45 5.06 2.62
CA PRO A 137 7.49 5.98 3.05
C PRO A 137 7.43 7.24 2.20
N ILE A 138 7.75 8.38 2.81
CA ILE A 138 7.70 9.67 2.13
C ILE A 138 8.84 9.73 1.11
N PRO A 139 8.54 9.87 -0.20
CA PRO A 139 9.57 10.00 -1.22
C PRO A 139 10.36 11.31 -1.03
N SER A 140 11.64 11.30 -1.36
CA SER A 140 12.55 12.45 -1.24
C SER A 140 12.00 13.68 -1.96
N MET A 141 11.42 13.48 -3.15
CA MET A 141 10.84 14.56 -3.94
C MET A 141 9.71 15.31 -3.20
N LEU A 142 8.88 14.58 -2.46
CA LEU A 142 7.78 15.18 -1.71
C LEU A 142 8.30 15.85 -0.44
N LEU A 143 9.26 15.20 0.24
CA LEU A 143 9.91 15.73 1.43
C LEU A 143 10.60 17.08 1.14
N GLU A 144 11.40 17.15 0.07
CA GLU A 144 12.08 18.37 -0.35
C GLU A 144 11.10 19.50 -0.68
N ARG A 145 9.98 19.17 -1.34
CA ARG A 145 8.93 20.16 -1.64
C ARG A 145 8.23 20.66 -0.38
N ILE A 146 7.95 19.77 0.58
CA ILE A 146 7.36 20.17 1.88
C ILE A 146 8.35 21.06 2.62
N ILE A 147 9.64 20.70 2.67
CA ILE A 147 10.68 21.52 3.30
C ILE A 147 10.78 22.88 2.63
N ALA A 148 10.79 22.95 1.29
CA ALA A 148 10.86 24.21 0.57
C ALA A 148 9.65 25.11 0.85
N LEU A 149 8.44 24.55 0.92
CA LEU A 149 7.23 25.29 1.28
C LEU A 149 7.29 25.80 2.73
N LEU A 150 7.70 24.96 3.67
CA LEU A 150 7.84 25.33 5.08
C LEU A 150 8.91 26.41 5.30
N GLN A 151 10.04 26.31 4.58
CA GLN A 151 11.09 27.31 4.59
C GLN A 151 10.61 28.64 3.99
N SER A 152 9.86 28.60 2.88
CA SER A 152 9.31 29.80 2.26
C SER A 152 8.30 30.52 3.15
N GLY A 153 7.52 29.79 3.96
CA GLY A 153 6.56 30.36 4.90
C GLY A 153 7.15 30.72 6.28
N SER A 154 8.38 30.31 6.58
CA SER A 154 9.11 30.67 7.81
C SER A 154 10.10 31.82 7.59
N ALA A 155 10.32 32.20 6.32
CA ALA A 155 11.14 33.35 5.92
C ALA A 155 10.32 34.65 5.77
N GLU A 156 9.01 34.59 6.01
CA GLU A 156 8.12 35.74 6.27
C GLU A 156 7.93 35.94 7.77
#